data_AF-A0A7S0NLM1-F1
#
_entry.id   AF-A0A7S0NLM1-F1
#
_cell.length_a   1.000
_cell.length_b   1.000
_cell.length_c   1.000
_cell.angle_alpha   90.00
_cell.angle_beta   90.00
_cell.angle_gamma   90.00
#
_symmetry.space_group_name_H-M   'P 1'
#
loop_
_entity.id
_entity.type
_entity.pdbx_description
1 polymer ?
#
loop_
_entity_poly.entity_id
_entity_poly.type
_entity_poly.pdbx_seq_one_letter_code
_entity_poly.pdbx_strand_id
1 'polypeptide(L)'
;MGKLDVEEYGTYDSMVATLLEHKFLPEKEVLELCERARSLISEESNVHSVRAPVTVVGDIHGQFHDLLEMFKLGGYAPDTNYLFLGDYVDRGYYSVETVTLVVALKVRYPDRVTIIRGNHESRQIT
;
A
#
# COMPACT_ATOMS: atom_id res chain seq x y z
N MET A 1 18.79 8.50 2.02
CA MET A 1 17.60 7.82 2.57
C MET A 1 17.44 8.25 4.02
N GLY A 2 16.61 9.27 4.27
CA GLY A 2 16.27 9.64 5.65
C GLY A 2 15.37 8.55 6.22
N LYS A 3 15.81 7.86 7.27
CA LYS A 3 14.89 7.02 8.06
C LYS A 3 13.76 7.93 8.53
N LEU A 4 12.50 7.46 8.45
CA LEU A 4 11.39 8.20 9.06
C LEU A 4 11.74 8.48 10.53
N ASP A 5 11.35 9.64 11.03
CA ASP A 5 11.52 9.94 12.45
C ASP A 5 10.55 9.10 13.29
N VAL A 6 10.84 8.91 14.58
CA VAL A 6 10.03 8.05 15.47
C VAL A 6 8.57 8.52 15.51
N GLU A 7 8.33 9.83 15.44
CA GLU A 7 6.99 10.42 15.40
C GLU A 7 6.26 10.17 14.06
N GLU A 8 6.99 10.17 12.94
CA GLU A 8 6.43 9.83 11.62
C GLU A 8 6.01 8.36 11.58
N TYR A 9 6.83 7.45 12.13
CA TYR A 9 6.47 6.03 12.22
C TYR A 9 5.18 5.82 13.00
N GLY A 10 5.02 6.49 14.15
CA GLY A 10 3.80 6.39 14.97
C GLY A 10 2.55 6.89 14.24
N THR A 11 2.70 7.96 13.44
CA THR A 11 1.61 8.50 12.60
C THR A 11 1.13 7.46 11.58
N TYR A 12 2.06 6.88 10.83
CA TYR A 12 1.71 5.89 9.80
C TYR A 12 1.22 4.56 10.39
N ASP A 13 1.69 4.16 11.58
CA ASP A 13 1.13 3.02 12.32
C ASP A 13 -0.35 3.23 12.64
N SER A 14 -0.70 4.43 13.12
CA SER A 14 -2.10 4.79 13.41
C SER A 14 -2.96 4.82 12.14
N MET A 15 -2.43 5.33 11.03
CA MET A 15 -3.14 5.34 9.74
C MET A 15 -3.42 3.91 9.26
N VAL A 16 -2.41 3.03 9.29
CA VAL A 16 -2.57 1.62 8.89
C VAL A 16 -3.58 0.91 9.79
N ALA A 17 -3.51 1.10 11.11
CA ALA A 17 -4.47 0.51 12.04
C ALA A 17 -5.92 0.96 11.75
N THR A 18 -6.11 2.25 11.49
CA THR A 18 -7.42 2.82 11.14
C THR A 18 -7.97 2.20 9.85
N LEU A 19 -7.13 2.10 8.82
CA LEU A 19 -7.52 1.53 7.53
C LEU A 19 -7.83 0.03 7.65
N LEU A 20 -7.07 -0.74 8.43
CA LEU A 20 -7.33 -2.18 8.67
C LEU A 20 -8.69 -2.43 9.35
N GLU A 21 -9.19 -1.47 10.13
CA GLU A 21 -10.54 -1.50 10.71
C GLU A 21 -11.65 -1.08 9.72
N HIS A 22 -11.32 -0.90 8.44
CA HIS A 22 -12.24 -0.42 7.40
C HIS A 22 -12.79 0.98 7.71
N LYS A 23 -11.96 1.85 8.30
CA LYS A 23 -12.28 3.26 8.55
C LYS A 23 -11.53 4.17 7.57
N PHE A 24 -12.12 5.33 7.31
CA PHE A 24 -11.55 6.34 6.42
C PHE A 24 -10.56 7.23 7.17
N LEU A 25 -9.50 7.63 6.47
CA LEU A 25 -8.64 8.72 6.90
C LEU A 25 -9.26 10.06 6.47
N PRO A 26 -9.03 11.15 7.23
CA PRO A 26 -9.32 12.50 6.78
C PRO A 26 -8.65 12.83 5.44
N GLU A 27 -9.30 13.64 4.60
CA GLU A 27 -8.76 14.03 3.27
C GLU A 27 -7.33 14.58 3.35
N LYS A 28 -7.05 15.39 4.38
CA LYS A 28 -5.71 15.95 4.61
C LYS A 28 -4.65 14.87 4.80
N GLU A 29 -4.96 13.83 5.57
CA GLU A 29 -4.05 12.71 5.82
C GLU A 29 -3.82 11.88 4.55
N VAL A 30 -4.87 11.69 3.74
CA VAL A 30 -4.76 11.01 2.44
C VAL A 30 -3.86 11.81 1.49
N LEU A 31 -4.00 13.13 1.45
CA LEU A 31 -3.15 14.01 0.64
C LEU A 31 -1.68 13.92 1.08
N GLU A 32 -1.41 14.01 2.38
CA GLU A 32 -0.06 13.88 2.93
C GLU A 32 0.56 12.51 2.64
N LEU A 33 -0.23 11.44 2.76
CA LEU A 33 0.17 10.08 2.43
C LEU A 33 0.54 9.94 0.96
N CYS A 34 -0.28 10.50 0.06
CA CYS A 34 -0.03 10.49 -1.39
C CYS A 34 1.24 11.26 -1.78
N GLU A 35 1.48 12.43 -1.19
CA GLU A 35 2.72 13.18 -1.42
C GLU A 35 3.94 12.40 -0.95
N ARG A 36 3.86 11.78 0.23
CA ARG A 36 4.96 10.95 0.76
C ARG A 36 5.24 9.75 -0.13
N ALA A 37 4.19 9.05 -0.55
CA ALA A 37 4.28 7.91 -1.45
C ALA A 37 4.90 8.32 -2.79
N ARG A 38 4.49 9.47 -3.36
CA ARG A 38 5.07 9.99 -4.60
C ARG A 38 6.56 10.22 -4.46
N SER A 39 7.01 10.89 -3.40
CA SER A 39 8.44 11.11 -3.17
C SER A 39 9.20 9.78 -3.07
N LEU A 40 8.69 8.82 -2.29
CA LEU A 40 9.31 7.51 -2.14
C LEU A 40 9.42 6.76 -3.47
N ILE A 41 8.29 6.57 -4.17
CA ILE A 41 8.21 5.79 -5.40
C ILE A 41 9.02 6.43 -6.53
N SER A 42 9.09 7.77 -6.58
CA SER A 42 9.84 8.48 -7.62
C SER A 42 11.36 8.27 -7.55
N GLU A 43 11.88 7.89 -6.39
CA GLU A 43 13.30 7.58 -6.20
C GLU A 43 13.62 6.10 -6.48
N GLU A 44 12.62 5.23 -6.64
CA GLU A 44 12.84 3.80 -6.81
C GLU A 44 13.15 3.44 -8.29
N SER A 45 13.97 2.41 -8.51
CA SER A 45 14.34 1.94 -9.86
C SER A 45 13.19 1.24 -10.58
N ASN A 46 13.09 1.34 -11.90
CA ASN A 46 12.07 0.58 -12.66
C ASN A 46 12.13 -0.95 -12.45
N VAL A 47 13.27 -1.49 -12.00
CA VAL A 47 13.43 -2.90 -11.64
C VAL A 47 13.80 -3.02 -10.16
N HIS A 48 12.93 -3.65 -9.38
CA HIS A 48 13.15 -3.85 -7.94
C HIS A 48 13.64 -5.26 -7.63
N SER A 49 14.66 -5.32 -6.77
CA SER A 49 15.09 -6.58 -6.16
C SER A 49 14.30 -6.78 -4.86
N VAL A 50 13.52 -7.86 -4.79
CA VAL A 50 12.70 -8.18 -3.62
C VAL A 50 13.33 -9.35 -2.86
N ARG A 51 13.41 -9.22 -1.52
CA ARG A 51 14.02 -10.25 -0.67
C ARG A 51 13.00 -11.33 -0.32
N ALA A 52 13.39 -12.59 -0.52
CA ALA A 52 12.63 -13.74 -0.04
C ALA A 52 12.81 -13.93 1.49
N PRO A 53 11.83 -14.53 2.19
CA PRO A 53 10.51 -14.94 1.71
C PRO A 53 9.62 -13.72 1.39
N VAL A 54 8.75 -13.82 0.38
CA VAL A 54 7.81 -12.76 -0.01
C VAL A 54 6.47 -13.35 -0.43
N THR A 55 5.38 -12.69 -0.04
CA THR A 55 4.03 -12.97 -0.52
C THR A 55 3.76 -12.12 -1.75
N VAL A 56 3.49 -12.78 -2.87
CA VAL A 56 3.16 -12.11 -4.14
C VAL A 56 1.64 -12.00 -4.25
N VAL A 57 1.14 -10.79 -4.46
CA VAL A 57 -0.28 -10.46 -4.54
C VAL A 57 -0.58 -9.97 -5.96
N GLY A 58 -1.50 -10.65 -6.64
CA GLY A 58 -2.01 -10.26 -7.96
C GLY A 58 -3.09 -9.19 -7.86
N ASP A 59 -3.97 -9.15 -8.86
CA ASP A 59 -5.04 -8.16 -9.01
C ASP A 59 -5.97 -8.13 -7.78
N ILE A 60 -6.32 -6.92 -7.34
CA ILE A 60 -7.23 -6.71 -6.20
C ILE A 60 -8.56 -6.12 -6.66
N HIS A 61 -8.55 -5.19 -7.63
CA HIS A 61 -9.77 -4.61 -8.19
C HIS A 61 -10.78 -4.11 -7.16
N GLY A 62 -10.33 -3.34 -6.16
CA GLY A 62 -11.20 -2.79 -5.12
C GLY A 62 -11.91 -3.82 -4.23
N GLN A 63 -11.45 -5.08 -4.20
CA GLN A 63 -11.97 -6.13 -3.31
C GLN A 63 -11.34 -6.03 -1.91
N PHE A 64 -11.69 -4.97 -1.18
CA PHE A 64 -11.05 -4.63 0.09
C PHE A 64 -11.17 -5.74 1.16
N HIS A 65 -12.31 -6.41 1.26
CA HIS A 65 -12.49 -7.48 2.25
C HIS A 65 -11.60 -8.69 1.99
N ASP A 66 -11.39 -9.03 0.72
CA ASP A 66 -10.50 -10.14 0.33
C ASP A 66 -9.04 -9.78 0.61
N LEU A 67 -8.67 -8.51 0.44
CA LEU A 67 -7.36 -7.99 0.83
C LEU A 67 -7.12 -8.14 2.34
N LEU A 68 -8.10 -7.81 3.18
CA LEU A 68 -7.99 -7.98 4.63
C LEU A 68 -7.87 -9.46 5.03
N GLU A 69 -8.63 -10.34 4.39
CA GLU A 69 -8.56 -11.78 4.65
C GLU A 69 -7.20 -12.35 4.24
N MET A 70 -6.64 -11.88 3.13
CA MET A 70 -5.29 -12.24 2.70
C MET A 70 -4.23 -11.87 3.74
N PHE A 71 -4.33 -10.71 4.40
CA PHE A 71 -3.42 -10.37 5.50
C PHE A 71 -3.60 -11.25 6.73
N LYS A 72 -4.84 -11.64 7.07
CA LYS A 72 -5.06 -12.59 8.19
C LYS A 72 -4.41 -13.95 7.95
N LEU A 73 -4.40 -14.42 6.69
CA LEU A 73 -3.84 -15.71 6.30
C LEU A 73 -2.32 -15.66 6.06
N GLY A 74 -1.83 -14.60 5.43
CA GLY A 74 -0.42 -14.42 5.04
C GLY A 74 0.46 -13.73 6.07
N GLY A 75 -0.13 -13.17 7.13
CA GLY A 75 0.56 -12.36 8.13
C GLY A 75 0.55 -10.86 7.79
N TYR A 76 0.87 -10.02 8.76
CA TYR A 76 0.90 -8.57 8.56
C TYR A 76 2.34 -8.09 8.33
N ALA A 77 2.50 -6.98 7.60
CA ALA A 77 3.76 -6.25 7.62
C ALA A 77 3.97 -5.66 9.02
N PRO A 78 5.22 -5.64 9.57
CA PRO A 78 6.48 -5.93 8.90
C PRO A 78 6.96 -7.39 8.92
N ASP A 79 6.22 -8.30 9.56
CA ASP A 79 6.63 -9.70 9.73
C ASP A 79 6.64 -10.47 8.41
N THR A 80 5.73 -10.12 7.49
CA THR A 80 5.66 -10.66 6.13
C THR A 80 6.06 -9.60 5.09
N ASN A 81 6.94 -9.96 4.14
CA ASN A 81 7.24 -9.12 2.98
C ASN A 81 6.15 -9.28 1.92
N TYR A 82 5.78 -8.18 1.26
CA TYR A 82 4.73 -8.15 0.24
C TYR A 82 5.24 -7.57 -1.08
N LEU A 83 4.85 -8.22 -2.18
CA LEU A 83 4.99 -7.71 -3.54
C LEU A 83 3.60 -7.66 -4.19
N PHE A 84 3.08 -6.46 -4.39
CA PHE A 84 1.83 -6.25 -5.12
C PHE A 84 2.11 -6.01 -6.60
N LEU A 85 1.34 -6.68 -7.47
CA LEU A 85 1.57 -6.71 -8.91
C LEU A 85 0.80 -5.64 -9.72
N GLY A 86 -0.01 -4.80 -9.07
CA GLY A 86 -0.82 -3.78 -9.75
C GLY A 86 -2.32 -4.09 -9.72
N ASP A 87 -3.09 -3.34 -10.50
CA ASP A 87 -4.55 -3.50 -10.64
C ASP A 87 -5.29 -3.46 -9.28
N TYR A 88 -5.01 -2.37 -8.55
CA TYR A 88 -5.60 -2.10 -7.24
C TYR A 88 -7.02 -1.55 -7.35
N VAL A 89 -7.29 -0.81 -8.43
CA VAL A 89 -8.52 -0.07 -8.69
C VAL A 89 -9.39 -0.75 -9.75
N ASP A 90 -10.57 -0.19 -9.96
CA ASP A 90 -11.63 -0.65 -10.86
C ASP A 90 -12.37 -1.92 -10.43
N ARG A 91 -13.55 -2.09 -11.02
CA ARG A 91 -14.52 -3.21 -10.85
C ARG A 91 -15.13 -3.35 -9.46
N GLY A 92 -14.36 -3.24 -8.40
CA GLY A 92 -14.83 -3.28 -7.01
C GLY A 92 -15.28 -1.93 -6.47
N TYR A 93 -16.19 -1.98 -5.51
CA TYR A 93 -16.77 -0.79 -4.88
C TYR A 93 -15.82 -0.06 -3.92
N TYR A 94 -14.74 -0.71 -3.47
CA TYR A 94 -13.85 -0.21 -2.41
C TYR A 94 -12.43 0.11 -2.93
N SER A 95 -12.35 0.73 -4.11
CA SER A 95 -11.08 1.06 -4.76
C SER A 95 -10.26 2.08 -3.96
N VAL A 96 -10.90 3.08 -3.35
CA VAL A 96 -10.22 4.13 -2.58
C VAL A 96 -9.62 3.54 -1.30
N GLU A 97 -10.38 2.71 -0.60
CA GLU A 97 -9.97 2.02 0.63
C GLU A 97 -8.80 1.09 0.35
N THR A 98 -8.88 0.32 -0.75
CA THR A 98 -7.84 -0.61 -1.20
C THR A 98 -6.54 0.12 -1.48
N VAL A 99 -6.56 1.16 -2.34
CA VAL A 99 -5.35 1.92 -2.67
C VAL A 99 -4.79 2.63 -1.46
N THR A 100 -5.65 3.25 -0.63
CA THR A 100 -5.19 3.98 0.55
C THR A 100 -4.46 3.06 1.51
N LEU A 101 -4.96 1.83 1.75
CA LEU A 101 -4.29 0.85 2.59
C LEU A 101 -2.96 0.37 1.99
N VAL A 102 -2.92 0.04 0.71
CA VAL A 102 -1.68 -0.41 0.04
C VAL A 102 -0.61 0.68 0.07
N VAL A 103 -0.99 1.93 -0.21
CA VAL A 103 -0.07 3.07 -0.16
C VAL A 103 0.40 3.33 1.27
N ALA A 104 -0.49 3.26 2.27
CA ALA A 104 -0.12 3.41 3.68
C ALA A 104 0.92 2.35 4.10
N LEU A 105 0.72 1.09 3.70
CA LEU A 105 1.66 0.00 3.95
C LEU A 105 3.01 0.24 3.24
N LYS A 106 3.01 0.73 1.99
CA LYS A 106 4.25 1.08 1.26
C LYS A 106 5.02 2.20 1.96
N VAL A 107 4.33 3.27 2.37
CA VAL A 107 4.96 4.41 3.05
C VAL A 107 5.50 3.99 4.43
N ARG A 108 4.74 3.17 5.16
CA ARG A 108 5.11 2.71 6.49
C ARG A 108 6.25 1.70 6.48
N TYR A 109 6.28 0.81 5.48
CA TYR A 109 7.21 -0.31 5.39
C TYR A 109 7.89 -0.39 4.02
N PRO A 110 8.64 0.65 3.59
CA PRO A 110 9.18 0.74 2.24
C PRO A 110 10.13 -0.42 1.87
N ASP A 111 10.86 -0.96 2.85
CA ASP A 111 11.79 -2.09 2.68
C ASP A 111 11.13 -3.48 2.72
N ARG A 112 9.82 -3.54 3.02
CA ARG A 112 9.04 -4.79 3.20
C ARG A 112 7.90 -4.90 2.21
N VAL A 113 7.33 -3.78 1.80
CA VAL A 113 6.19 -3.69 0.88
C VAL A 113 6.67 -3.06 -0.41
N THR A 114 6.59 -3.83 -1.49
CA THR A 114 6.86 -3.38 -2.85
C THR A 114 5.55 -3.35 -3.62
N ILE A 115 5.32 -2.24 -4.34
CA ILE A 115 4.15 -2.07 -5.19
C ILE A 115 4.63 -1.80 -6.61
N ILE A 116 4.02 -2.45 -7.60
CA ILE A 116 4.26 -2.13 -9.01
C ILE A 116 2.97 -1.63 -9.66
N ARG A 117 3.10 -1.08 -10.86
CA ARG A 117 2.00 -0.49 -11.63
C ARG A 117 1.35 -1.54 -12.53
N GLY A 118 0.04 -1.71 -12.42
CA GLY A 118 -0.80 -2.44 -13.37
C GLY A 118 -1.31 -1.52 -14.49
N ASN A 119 -2.14 -2.05 -15.38
CA ASN A 119 -2.68 -1.24 -16.48
C ASN A 119 -3.79 -0.30 -16.01
N HIS A 120 -4.53 -0.66 -14.96
CA HIS A 120 -5.64 0.13 -14.43
C HIS A 120 -5.19 1.41 -13.70
N GLU A 121 -3.91 1.52 -13.31
CA GLU A 121 -3.37 2.75 -12.71
C GLU A 121 -3.00 3.82 -13.76
N SER A 122 -3.87 4.08 -14.73
CA SER A 122 -3.67 5.04 -15.82
C SER A 122 -4.93 5.84 -16.09
N ARG A 123 -4.75 7.15 -16.36
CA ARG A 123 -5.83 8.08 -16.78
C ARG A 123 -6.62 7.65 -18.02
N GLN A 124 -6.09 6.71 -18.80
CA GLN A 124 -6.75 6.19 -19.99
C GLN A 124 -7.75 5.08 -19.66
N ILE A 125 -7.61 4.42 -18.51
CA ILE A 125 -8.49 3.34 -18.08
C ILE A 125 -9.44 3.82 -16.98
N THR A 126 -8.97 4.70 -16.08
CA THR A 126 -9.73 5.36 -15.00
C THR A 126 -9.72 6.88 -15.12
#